data_AF-A0A0R1LWQ4-F1
#
_entry.id   AF-A0A0R1LWQ4-F1
#
_cell.length_a   1.000
_cell.length_b   1.000
_cell.length_c   1.000
_cell.angle_alpha   90.00
_cell.angle_beta   90.00
_cell.angle_gamma   90.00
#
_symmetry.space_group_name_H-M   'P 1'
#
loop_
_entity.id
_entity.type
_entity.pdbx_description
1 polymer ?
#
loop_
_entity_poly.entity_id
_entity_poly.type
_entity_poly.pdbx_seq_one_letter_code
_entity_poly.pdbx_strand_id
1 'polypeptide(L)'
;MTKPRHSHVLGLITHLAKQIQEYWFLFILLLWQWGNLSPLWRGVAIAALVVWFLAWPITKWATLTYIVTPDAVVIHSGIFVRHQLHIPYPRIQTVQRQQWFYLRPFHLETLKLETASHEDGQPEVRLPAVPTSVADTINTYRQATTKPSIAATVTTESAAPTAIPQSQGPSYRITHRALTQFALTSTGVIPLVLVLLGIYGKLPKDWENQALAQAAHYALPFLVGAIIVVLLIAWVGAYLWVLIRYYHFTLTKTGDQLETVKGLFQRNTVTAPIDRIQAVRFKQNILRQWLHLQTVQVLLASKAATDDDDHDLVLLPAIAQDQLYATLHPFIPWVPATAPQLTDFVVPRQARWLLNRNALLVVALPVILLCWLWQPWGYLSLFLLPLAYFQGRFVARNTGGRRLSDELVMLQTGHVWTRETFVVRRQQIQSLEVNFSVWMRPKHLAHLTVNVRHGNRKQAIELRYLSAKQVHALYDWYTN
;
A
#
# COMPACT_ATOMS: atom_id res chain seq x y z
N MET A 1 -29.88 -3.78 26.26
CA MET A 1 -29.32 -2.58 25.59
C MET A 1 -27.95 -2.27 26.17
N THR A 2 -26.89 -2.44 25.39
CA THR A 2 -25.51 -2.11 25.80
C THR A 2 -25.33 -0.60 25.83
N LYS A 3 -24.85 -0.05 26.95
CA LYS A 3 -24.61 1.40 27.11
C LYS A 3 -23.45 1.86 26.21
N PRO A 4 -23.52 3.06 25.60
CA PRO A 4 -22.40 3.65 24.87
C PRO A 4 -21.18 3.82 25.77
N ARG A 5 -20.00 3.51 25.22
CA ARG A 5 -18.71 3.65 25.91
C ARG A 5 -17.85 4.65 25.16
N HIS A 6 -17.09 5.46 25.91
CA HIS A 6 -16.04 6.29 25.35
C HIS A 6 -14.77 5.47 25.09
N SER A 7 -13.94 5.95 24.17
CA SER A 7 -12.56 5.49 24.05
C SER A 7 -11.74 5.91 25.28
N HIS A 8 -10.62 5.22 25.51
CA HIS A 8 -9.72 5.59 26.59
C HIS A 8 -9.15 7.01 26.39
N VAL A 9 -8.82 7.71 27.48
CA VAL A 9 -8.29 9.09 27.47
C VAL A 9 -6.99 9.21 26.64
N LEU A 10 -6.18 8.14 26.59
CA LEU A 10 -5.00 8.06 25.73
C LEU A 10 -5.33 8.20 24.23
N GLY A 11 -6.60 8.06 23.84
CA GLY A 11 -7.08 8.40 22.49
C GLY A 11 -6.90 9.87 22.14
N LEU A 12 -6.83 10.77 23.13
CA LEU A 12 -6.52 12.19 22.91
C LEU A 12 -5.17 12.39 22.20
N ILE A 13 -4.17 11.55 22.50
CA ILE A 13 -2.85 11.61 21.86
C ILE A 13 -2.99 11.36 20.35
N THR A 14 -3.84 10.41 19.95
CA THR A 14 -4.06 10.11 18.54
C THR A 14 -4.78 11.25 17.81
N HIS A 15 -5.76 11.89 18.47
CA HIS A 15 -6.45 13.05 17.93
C HIS A 15 -5.51 14.26 17.82
N LEU A 16 -4.67 14.49 18.83
CA LEU A 16 -3.65 15.54 18.84
C LEU A 16 -2.62 15.33 17.73
N ALA A 17 -2.09 14.11 17.58
CA ALA A 17 -1.14 13.77 16.53
C ALA A 17 -1.73 14.03 15.13
N LYS A 18 -2.98 13.61 14.89
CA LYS A 18 -3.68 13.88 13.63
C LYS A 18 -3.86 15.39 13.40
N GLN A 19 -4.22 16.15 14.43
CA GLN A 19 -4.35 17.60 14.32
C GLN A 19 -3.01 18.28 14.02
N ILE A 20 -1.91 17.84 14.63
CA ILE A 20 -0.58 18.35 14.30
C ILE A 20 -0.25 18.06 12.84
N GLN A 21 -0.50 16.85 12.36
CA GLN A 21 -0.28 16.49 10.96
C GLN A 21 -1.12 17.34 9.99
N GLU A 22 -2.38 17.65 10.32
CA GLU A 22 -3.25 18.46 9.45
C GLU A 22 -2.90 19.95 9.49
N TYR A 23 -2.45 20.46 10.63
CA TYR A 23 -2.30 21.90 10.89
C TYR A 23 -0.86 22.36 11.17
N TRP A 24 0.15 21.53 10.89
CA TRP A 24 1.56 21.87 11.13
C TRP A 24 1.99 23.18 10.44
N PHE A 25 1.38 23.50 9.29
CA PHE A 25 1.65 24.72 8.53
C PHE A 25 1.35 25.99 9.32
N LEU A 26 0.47 25.94 10.33
CA LEU A 26 0.20 27.08 11.21
C LEU A 26 1.43 27.47 12.05
N PHE A 27 2.25 26.49 12.46
CA PHE A 27 3.51 26.78 13.16
C PHE A 27 4.51 27.45 12.21
N ILE A 28 4.58 27.00 10.96
CA ILE A 28 5.44 27.65 9.95
C ILE A 28 4.98 29.06 9.66
N LEU A 29 3.67 29.26 9.49
CA LEU A 29 3.09 30.58 9.27
C LEU A 29 3.43 31.53 10.42
N LEU A 30 3.29 31.05 11.67
CA LEU A 30 3.65 31.83 12.86
C LEU A 30 5.13 32.18 12.90
N LEU A 31 6.01 31.22 12.60
CA LEU A 31 7.46 31.45 12.53
C LEU A 31 7.82 32.45 11.43
N TRP A 32 7.16 32.38 10.28
CA TRP A 32 7.39 33.28 9.16
C TRP A 32 6.93 34.71 9.45
N GLN A 33 5.79 34.87 10.12
CA GLN A 33 5.26 36.19 10.51
C GLN A 33 5.83 36.72 11.84
N TRP A 34 6.74 35.98 12.49
CA TRP A 34 7.19 36.27 13.84
C TRP A 34 7.78 37.68 14.01
N GLY A 35 8.56 38.14 13.04
CA GLY A 35 9.16 39.48 13.05
C GLY A 35 8.18 40.62 12.77
N ASN A 36 7.05 40.32 12.13
CA ASN A 36 6.04 41.33 11.75
C ASN A 36 4.97 41.53 12.84
N LEU A 37 4.87 40.62 13.81
CA LEU A 37 3.88 40.65 14.87
C LEU A 37 4.39 41.41 16.10
N SER A 38 3.57 42.35 16.61
CA SER A 38 3.85 43.00 17.89
C SER A 38 3.90 41.96 19.04
N PRO A 39 4.59 42.25 20.16
CA PRO A 39 4.70 41.30 21.28
C PRO A 39 3.34 40.79 21.79
N LEU A 40 2.32 41.66 21.82
CA LEU A 40 0.96 41.30 22.21
C LEU A 40 0.34 40.29 21.22
N TRP A 41 0.41 40.58 19.92
CA TRP A 41 -0.16 39.69 18.90
C TRP A 41 0.57 38.35 18.80
N ARG A 42 1.88 38.30 19.10
CA ARG A 42 2.62 37.05 19.26
C ARG A 42 2.05 36.20 20.40
N GLY A 43 1.82 36.81 21.57
CA GLY A 43 1.21 36.15 22.72
C GLY A 43 -0.18 35.61 22.42
N VAL A 44 -1.03 36.42 21.77
CA VAL A 44 -2.39 36.02 21.36
C VAL A 44 -2.34 34.85 20.37
N ALA A 45 -1.46 34.89 19.37
CA ALA A 45 -1.35 33.82 18.38
C ALA A 45 -0.90 32.48 19.01
N ILE A 46 0.08 32.53 19.92
CA ILE A 46 0.51 31.34 20.67
C ILE A 46 -0.63 30.81 21.54
N ALA A 47 -1.31 31.68 22.29
CA ALA A 47 -2.43 31.27 23.13
C ALA A 47 -3.56 30.63 22.30
N ALA A 48 -3.91 31.23 21.16
CA ALA A 48 -4.92 30.70 20.24
C ALA A 48 -4.52 29.31 19.70
N LEU A 49 -3.25 29.11 19.31
CA LEU A 49 -2.76 27.80 18.90
C LEU A 49 -2.82 26.77 20.03
N VAL A 50 -2.33 27.11 21.22
CA VAL A 50 -2.38 26.20 22.38
C VAL A 50 -3.82 25.81 22.70
N VAL A 51 -4.74 26.77 22.74
CA VAL A 51 -6.17 26.51 22.96
C VAL A 51 -6.74 25.63 21.86
N TRP A 52 -6.45 25.91 20.59
CA TRP A 52 -6.90 25.10 19.46
C TRP A 52 -6.43 23.65 19.55
N PHE A 53 -5.15 23.43 19.86
CA PHE A 53 -4.54 22.10 19.97
C PHE A 53 -4.93 21.34 21.25
N LEU A 54 -5.43 22.02 22.30
CA LEU A 54 -5.97 21.36 23.49
C LEU A 54 -7.48 21.11 23.41
N ALA A 55 -8.27 22.14 23.08
CA ALA A 55 -9.73 22.08 23.13
C ALA A 55 -10.31 21.17 22.05
N TRP A 56 -9.72 21.19 20.85
CA TRP A 56 -10.25 20.43 19.72
C TRP A 56 -10.14 18.90 19.88
N PRO A 57 -9.00 18.31 20.32
CA PRO A 57 -8.94 16.89 20.61
C PRO A 57 -9.87 16.46 21.75
N ILE A 58 -10.00 17.29 22.79
CA ILE A 58 -10.86 17.01 23.94
C ILE A 58 -12.32 16.96 23.52
N THR A 59 -12.80 17.94 22.76
CA THR A 59 -14.18 17.97 22.26
C THR A 59 -14.48 16.81 21.32
N LYS A 60 -13.53 16.45 20.43
CA LYS A 60 -13.66 15.24 19.59
C LYS A 60 -13.74 13.96 20.40
N TRP A 61 -12.89 13.80 21.41
CA TRP A 61 -12.90 12.62 22.28
C TRP A 61 -14.19 12.53 23.10
N ALA A 62 -14.64 13.64 23.68
CA ALA A 62 -15.85 13.70 24.50
C ALA A 62 -17.13 13.38 23.71
N THR A 63 -17.13 13.62 22.39
CA THR A 63 -18.29 13.35 21.52
C THR A 63 -18.24 11.98 20.85
N LEU A 64 -17.09 11.28 20.92
CA LEU A 64 -16.91 9.96 20.32
C LEU A 64 -17.32 8.86 21.30
N THR A 65 -18.35 8.09 20.95
CA THR A 65 -18.73 6.87 21.68
C THR A 65 -18.96 5.70 20.73
N TYR A 66 -18.81 4.48 21.24
CA TYR A 66 -19.06 3.26 20.47
C TYR A 66 -19.85 2.24 21.29
N ILE A 67 -20.53 1.36 20.58
CA ILE A 67 -21.28 0.21 21.10
C ILE A 67 -20.97 -0.99 20.20
N VAL A 68 -20.62 -2.12 20.81
CA VAL A 68 -20.48 -3.40 20.11
C VAL A 68 -21.65 -4.27 20.52
N THR A 69 -22.50 -4.63 19.56
CA THR A 69 -23.65 -5.52 19.73
C THR A 69 -23.45 -6.79 18.91
N PRO A 70 -24.21 -7.88 19.14
CA PRO A 70 -24.07 -9.11 18.34
C PRO A 70 -24.34 -8.94 16.84
N ASP A 71 -25.09 -7.91 16.43
CA ASP A 71 -25.48 -7.68 15.04
C ASP A 71 -24.62 -6.63 14.32
N ALA A 72 -24.15 -5.62 15.07
CA ALA A 72 -23.45 -4.47 14.50
C ALA A 72 -22.54 -3.73 15.50
N VAL A 73 -21.60 -2.96 14.92
CA VAL A 73 -20.86 -1.91 15.63
C VAL A 73 -21.56 -0.58 15.38
N VAL A 74 -21.92 0.13 16.45
CA VAL A 74 -22.56 1.45 16.39
C VAL A 74 -21.62 2.49 16.95
N ILE A 75 -21.45 3.60 16.22
CA ILE A 75 -20.53 4.67 16.57
C ILE A 75 -21.27 6.00 16.52
N HIS A 76 -21.12 6.79 17.58
CA HIS A 76 -21.62 8.16 17.63
C HIS A 76 -20.43 9.10 17.60
N SER A 77 -20.50 10.13 16.76
CA SER A 77 -19.45 11.13 16.62
C SER A 77 -20.02 12.49 16.25
N GLY A 78 -19.19 13.53 16.30
CA GLY A 78 -19.52 14.87 15.83
C GLY A 78 -19.80 15.87 16.96
N ILE A 79 -19.39 17.12 16.73
CA ILE A 79 -19.42 18.19 17.74
C ILE A 79 -20.71 19.01 17.60
N PHE A 80 -20.88 19.65 16.45
CA PHE A 80 -22.07 20.45 16.13
C PHE A 80 -23.14 19.63 15.42
N VAL A 81 -22.72 18.78 14.50
CA VAL A 81 -23.58 17.83 13.79
C VAL A 81 -23.29 16.45 14.34
N ARG A 82 -24.31 15.81 14.93
CA ARG A 82 -24.19 14.46 15.48
C ARG A 82 -24.38 13.44 14.37
N HIS A 83 -23.43 12.53 14.22
CA HIS A 83 -23.45 11.43 13.30
C HIS A 83 -23.58 10.12 14.07
N GLN A 84 -24.50 9.25 13.64
CA GLN A 84 -24.62 7.89 14.13
C GLN A 84 -24.38 6.93 12.97
N LEU A 85 -23.37 6.08 13.11
CA LEU A 85 -22.97 5.12 12.09
C LEU A 85 -23.20 3.71 12.59
N HIS A 86 -24.04 2.96 11.87
CA HIS A 86 -24.38 1.57 12.19
C HIS A 86 -23.76 0.63 11.15
N ILE A 87 -22.83 -0.21 11.58
CA ILE A 87 -22.07 -1.10 10.69
C ILE A 87 -22.37 -2.56 11.04
N PRO A 88 -23.21 -3.24 10.25
CA PRO A 88 -23.41 -4.68 10.35
C PRO A 88 -22.11 -5.45 10.06
N TYR A 89 -21.87 -6.55 10.78
CA TYR A 89 -20.66 -7.36 10.58
C TYR A 89 -20.42 -7.83 9.13
N PRO A 90 -21.43 -8.23 8.34
CA PRO A 90 -21.23 -8.62 6.94
C PRO A 90 -20.71 -7.50 6.03
N ARG A 91 -20.88 -6.23 6.44
CA ARG A 91 -20.38 -5.07 5.69
C ARG A 91 -18.92 -4.75 6.01
N ILE A 92 -18.36 -5.28 7.09
CA ILE A 92 -16.95 -5.08 7.48
C ILE A 92 -16.07 -5.95 6.59
N GLN A 93 -15.23 -5.30 5.78
CA GLN A 93 -14.34 -5.94 4.82
C GLN A 93 -13.01 -6.31 5.46
N THR A 94 -12.40 -5.37 6.17
CA THR A 94 -11.14 -5.57 6.88
C THR A 94 -11.23 -5.00 8.28
N VAL A 95 -10.46 -5.61 9.18
CA VAL A 95 -10.27 -5.09 10.54
C VAL A 95 -8.79 -4.94 10.77
N GLN A 96 -8.39 -3.70 11.07
CA GLN A 96 -7.01 -3.35 11.32
C GLN A 96 -6.83 -2.86 12.75
N ARG A 97 -5.89 -3.47 13.47
CA ARG A 97 -5.51 -3.13 14.84
C ARG A 97 -4.17 -2.44 14.83
N GLN A 98 -4.10 -1.25 15.39
CA GLN A 98 -2.91 -0.43 15.45
C GLN A 98 -2.52 -0.17 16.91
N GLN A 99 -1.50 -0.87 17.38
CA GLN A 99 -1.05 -0.79 18.76
C GLN A 99 0.36 -0.19 18.83
N TRP A 100 0.41 1.13 19.04
CA TRP A 100 1.64 1.85 19.37
C TRP A 100 2.24 1.36 20.67
N PHE A 101 3.58 1.42 20.78
CA PHE A 101 4.31 0.94 21.95
C PHE A 101 3.80 1.52 23.27
N TYR A 102 3.35 2.79 23.29
CA TYR A 102 2.82 3.46 24.48
C TYR A 102 1.40 3.00 24.86
N LEU A 103 0.65 2.36 23.95
CA LEU A 103 -0.66 1.78 24.24
C LEU A 103 -0.58 0.33 24.76
N ARG A 104 0.54 -0.36 24.49
CA ARG A 104 0.73 -1.78 24.85
C ARG A 104 0.60 -2.06 26.35
N PRO A 105 1.21 -1.27 27.27
CA PRO A 105 1.10 -1.54 28.71
C PRO A 105 -0.32 -1.45 29.25
N PHE A 106 -1.21 -0.74 28.56
CA PHE A 106 -2.61 -0.54 28.94
C PHE A 106 -3.58 -1.48 28.23
N HIS A 107 -3.07 -2.41 27.39
CA HIS A 107 -3.89 -3.27 26.53
C HIS A 107 -4.88 -2.49 25.66
N LEU A 108 -4.43 -1.33 25.15
CA LEU A 108 -5.20 -0.47 24.26
C LEU A 108 -4.66 -0.55 22.84
N GLU A 109 -5.52 -0.26 21.87
CA GLU A 109 -5.16 -0.18 20.46
C GLU A 109 -6.11 0.78 19.72
N THR A 110 -5.68 1.25 18.56
CA THR A 110 -6.58 1.95 17.63
C THR A 110 -7.16 0.92 16.66
N LEU A 111 -8.48 0.81 16.65
CA LEU A 111 -9.19 -0.09 15.75
C LEU A 111 -9.64 0.69 14.52
N LYS A 112 -9.33 0.16 13.33
CA LYS A 112 -9.74 0.68 12.03
C LYS A 112 -10.63 -0.35 11.37
N LEU A 113 -11.86 0.02 11.05
CA LEU A 113 -12.86 -0.83 10.41
C LEU A 113 -13.16 -0.27 9.02
N GLU A 114 -12.92 -1.07 7.99
CA GLU A 114 -13.36 -0.72 6.64
C GLU A 114 -14.64 -1.42 6.29
N THR A 115 -15.54 -0.69 5.66
CA THR A 115 -16.78 -1.23 5.10
C THR A 115 -16.79 -1.23 3.57
N ALA A 116 -17.73 -1.98 2.98
CA ALA A 116 -17.89 -2.12 1.53
C ALA A 116 -18.33 -0.83 0.81
N SER A 117 -18.99 0.09 1.54
CA SER A 117 -19.48 1.38 1.04
C SER A 117 -18.70 2.50 1.69
N HIS A 118 -17.86 3.16 0.90
CA HIS A 118 -17.37 4.48 1.24
C HIS A 118 -17.74 5.38 0.07
N GLU A 119 -18.78 6.19 0.26
CA GLU A 119 -18.93 7.42 -0.53
C GLU A 119 -17.72 8.31 -0.23
N ASP A 120 -17.23 9.03 -1.24
CA ASP A 120 -16.14 9.99 -1.07
C ASP A 120 -16.52 10.98 0.05
N GLY A 121 -15.77 10.95 1.16
CA GLY A 121 -15.93 11.85 2.30
C GLY A 121 -16.45 11.23 3.60
N GLN A 122 -16.96 9.99 3.61
CA GLN A 122 -17.27 9.29 4.88
C GLN A 122 -16.06 8.51 5.38
N PRO A 123 -15.61 8.72 6.63
CA PRO A 123 -14.36 8.14 7.11
C PRO A 123 -14.48 6.63 7.30
N GLU A 124 -13.47 5.93 6.81
CA GLU A 124 -12.93 4.71 7.43
C GLU A 124 -13.10 4.83 8.96
N VAL A 125 -13.79 3.88 9.58
CA VAL A 125 -14.12 4.00 11.00
C VAL A 125 -12.85 3.81 11.81
N ARG A 126 -12.51 4.83 12.61
CA ARG A 126 -11.37 4.79 13.53
C ARG A 126 -11.84 4.94 14.96
N LEU A 127 -11.60 3.92 15.77
CA LEU A 127 -11.82 3.92 17.21
C LEU A 127 -10.46 3.99 17.92
N PRO A 128 -10.01 5.19 18.32
CA PRO A 128 -8.72 5.37 18.96
C PRO A 128 -8.72 4.82 20.38
N ALA A 129 -7.62 4.16 20.79
CA ALA A 129 -7.38 3.69 22.15
C ALA A 129 -8.57 2.94 22.79
N VAL A 130 -9.08 1.92 22.10
CA VAL A 130 -10.04 0.95 22.65
C VAL A 130 -9.31 -0.25 23.25
N PRO A 131 -9.90 -0.96 24.24
CA PRO A 131 -9.33 -2.21 24.73
C PRO A 131 -9.18 -3.25 23.62
N THR A 132 -8.11 -4.05 23.65
CA THR A 132 -7.85 -5.11 22.65
C THR A 132 -9.00 -6.13 22.55
N SER A 133 -9.71 -6.36 23.65
CA SER A 133 -10.88 -7.25 23.70
C SER A 133 -12.04 -6.79 22.81
N VAL A 134 -12.13 -5.51 22.48
CA VAL A 134 -13.15 -4.96 21.57
C VAL A 134 -12.98 -5.54 20.17
N ALA A 135 -11.74 -5.59 19.68
CA ALA A 135 -11.44 -6.13 18.36
C ALA A 135 -11.62 -7.66 18.31
N ASP A 136 -11.33 -8.36 19.41
CA ASP A 136 -11.60 -9.79 19.54
C ASP A 136 -13.10 -10.08 19.49
N THR A 137 -13.89 -9.30 20.23
CA THR A 137 -15.35 -9.40 20.23
C THR A 137 -15.95 -9.18 18.83
N ILE A 138 -15.46 -8.15 18.12
CA ILE A 138 -15.88 -7.86 16.73
C ILE A 138 -15.53 -9.02 15.79
N ASN A 139 -14.33 -9.60 15.92
CA ASN A 139 -13.94 -10.74 15.11
C ASN A 139 -14.80 -11.98 15.40
N THR A 140 -15.10 -12.26 16.67
CA THR A 140 -15.99 -13.36 17.08
C THR A 140 -17.38 -13.21 16.48
N TYR A 141 -18.01 -12.04 16.61
CA TYR A 141 -19.33 -11.81 16.02
C TYR A 141 -19.31 -11.88 14.49
N ARG A 142 -18.27 -11.34 13.83
CA ARG A 142 -18.12 -11.47 12.36
C ARG A 142 -18.03 -12.93 11.91
N GLN A 143 -17.31 -13.78 12.65
CA GLN A 143 -17.19 -15.20 12.33
C GLN A 143 -18.52 -15.93 12.54
N ALA A 144 -19.27 -15.61 13.60
CA ALA A 144 -20.58 -16.19 13.86
C ALA A 144 -21.60 -15.86 12.76
N THR A 145 -21.59 -14.65 12.20
CA THR A 145 -22.51 -14.27 11.11
C THR A 145 -22.18 -14.92 9.76
N THR A 146 -20.92 -15.33 9.53
CA THR A 146 -20.48 -15.88 8.24
C THR A 146 -20.73 -17.39 8.11
N LYS A 147 -20.88 -18.10 9.23
CA LYS A 147 -21.30 -19.51 9.25
C LYS A 147 -22.79 -19.59 9.56
N PRO A 148 -23.65 -20.08 8.64
CA PRO A 148 -25.01 -20.44 9.01
C PRO A 148 -24.96 -21.51 10.10
N SER A 149 -25.70 -21.26 11.18
CA SER A 149 -25.94 -22.23 12.24
C SER A 149 -26.68 -23.44 11.65
N ILE A 150 -25.93 -24.49 11.31
CA ILE A 150 -26.45 -25.85 11.27
C ILE A 150 -25.95 -26.51 12.55
N ALA A 151 -26.69 -26.32 13.64
CA ALA A 151 -26.87 -27.23 14.77
C ALA A 151 -27.41 -26.45 15.97
N ALA A 152 -28.72 -26.18 15.95
CA ALA A 152 -29.49 -26.05 17.18
C ALA A 152 -30.21 -27.38 17.41
N THR A 153 -29.57 -28.30 18.15
CA THR A 153 -30.29 -29.31 18.93
C THR A 153 -29.50 -29.57 20.21
N VAL A 154 -30.23 -29.48 21.31
CA VAL A 154 -29.81 -29.39 22.71
C VAL A 154 -29.34 -30.76 23.23
N THR A 155 -28.25 -30.82 23.98
CA THR A 155 -28.26 -31.48 25.31
C THR A 155 -27.18 -30.91 26.22
N THR A 156 -27.59 -30.61 27.45
CA THR A 156 -26.83 -30.10 28.57
C THR A 156 -25.92 -31.19 29.14
N GLU A 157 -24.61 -30.95 29.27
CA GLU A 157 -23.84 -31.51 30.39
C GLU A 157 -22.57 -30.69 30.67
N SER A 158 -22.31 -30.52 31.96
CA SER A 158 -21.28 -29.67 32.56
C SER A 158 -19.91 -30.32 32.53
N ALA A 159 -18.89 -29.64 32.00
CA ALA A 159 -17.48 -29.90 32.31
C ALA A 159 -16.61 -28.64 32.09
N ALA A 160 -15.64 -28.47 32.98
CA ALA A 160 -14.73 -27.34 33.20
C ALA A 160 -14.03 -26.76 31.95
N PRO A 161 -13.53 -25.49 32.01
CA PRO A 161 -12.92 -24.83 30.86
C PRO A 161 -11.50 -25.36 30.60
N THR A 162 -11.39 -26.43 29.82
CA THR A 162 -10.13 -26.80 29.18
C THR A 162 -9.99 -25.95 27.92
N ALA A 163 -8.93 -25.15 27.87
CA ALA A 163 -8.57 -24.29 26.74
C ALA A 163 -8.66 -25.07 25.41
N ILE A 164 -9.55 -24.64 24.52
CA ILE A 164 -9.67 -25.19 23.18
C ILE A 164 -8.36 -24.88 22.43
N PRO A 165 -7.61 -25.90 21.94
CA PRO A 165 -6.49 -25.64 21.05
C PRO A 165 -7.07 -25.10 19.74
N GLN A 166 -6.85 -23.82 19.46
CA GLN A 166 -7.15 -23.23 18.16
C GLN A 166 -6.43 -24.05 17.08
N SER A 167 -7.20 -24.66 16.17
CA SER A 167 -6.69 -25.37 15.00
C SER A 167 -5.71 -24.46 14.24
N GLN A 168 -4.42 -24.75 14.36
CA GLN A 168 -3.35 -23.94 13.77
C GLN A 168 -3.38 -24.10 12.25
N GLY A 169 -3.94 -23.13 11.54
CA GLY A 169 -3.80 -23.04 10.09
C GLY A 169 -2.36 -22.69 9.67
N PRO A 170 -2.06 -22.65 8.36
CA PRO A 170 -0.71 -22.36 7.89
C PRO A 170 -0.24 -21.01 8.45
N SER A 171 1.04 -20.97 8.84
CA SER A 171 1.70 -19.77 9.35
C SER A 171 3.04 -19.57 8.65
N TYR A 172 3.34 -18.31 8.35
CA TYR A 172 4.59 -17.87 7.76
C TYR A 172 5.16 -16.74 8.61
N ARG A 173 6.46 -16.82 8.90
CA ARG A 173 7.20 -15.77 9.61
C ARG A 173 8.38 -15.36 8.76
N ILE A 174 8.57 -14.06 8.59
CA ILE A 174 9.72 -13.56 7.84
C ILE A 174 11.02 -13.87 8.60
N THR A 175 11.99 -14.45 7.91
CA THR A 175 13.33 -14.64 8.45
C THR A 175 14.11 -13.34 8.37
N HIS A 176 15.07 -13.12 9.27
CA HIS A 176 15.96 -11.95 9.23
C HIS A 176 16.62 -11.77 7.85
N ARG A 177 17.11 -12.85 7.23
CA ARG A 177 17.69 -12.82 5.87
C ARG A 177 16.70 -12.33 4.81
N ALA A 178 15.47 -12.82 4.83
CA ALA A 178 14.45 -12.39 3.86
C ALA A 178 14.07 -10.90 4.09
N LEU A 179 14.00 -10.47 5.35
CA LEU A 179 13.72 -9.08 5.70
C LEU A 179 14.85 -8.13 5.28
N THR A 180 16.12 -8.51 5.47
CA THR A 180 17.26 -7.69 5.01
C THR A 180 17.31 -7.63 3.48
N GLN A 181 17.12 -8.76 2.78
CA GLN A 181 17.01 -8.78 1.32
C GLN A 181 15.86 -7.92 0.81
N PHE A 182 14.71 -7.92 1.49
CA PHE A 182 13.58 -7.04 1.17
C PHE A 182 13.94 -5.57 1.32
N ALA A 183 14.61 -5.21 2.42
CA ALA A 183 15.02 -3.84 2.73
C ALA A 183 16.08 -3.32 1.75
N LEU A 184 17.10 -4.12 1.44
CA LEU A 184 18.19 -3.77 0.52
C LEU A 184 17.70 -3.58 -0.92
N THR A 185 16.61 -4.25 -1.31
CA THR A 185 16.00 -4.16 -2.64
C THR A 185 14.78 -3.24 -2.71
N SER A 186 14.50 -2.47 -1.66
CA SER A 186 13.38 -1.53 -1.64
C SER A 186 13.70 -0.27 -2.44
N THR A 187 12.71 0.26 -3.16
CA THR A 187 12.83 1.52 -3.92
C THR A 187 12.59 2.77 -3.06
N GLY A 188 12.51 2.62 -1.73
CA GLY A 188 12.27 3.71 -0.78
C GLY A 188 13.36 4.80 -0.75
N VAL A 189 14.50 4.56 -1.41
CA VAL A 189 15.60 5.54 -1.53
C VAL A 189 15.18 6.78 -2.31
N ILE A 190 14.39 6.63 -3.38
CA ILE A 190 14.01 7.74 -4.28
C ILE A 190 13.29 8.88 -3.54
N PRO A 191 12.17 8.65 -2.82
CA PRO A 191 11.50 9.73 -2.10
C PRO A 191 12.41 10.34 -1.02
N LEU A 192 13.28 9.55 -0.38
CA LEU A 192 14.20 10.07 0.63
C LEU A 192 15.28 10.99 0.03
N VAL A 193 15.80 10.66 -1.17
CA VAL A 193 16.70 11.55 -1.91
C VAL A 193 16.01 12.87 -2.25
N LEU A 194 14.75 12.85 -2.70
CA LEU A 194 13.99 14.06 -3.00
C LEU A 194 13.80 14.94 -1.75
N VAL A 195 13.50 14.33 -0.60
CA VAL A 195 13.41 15.05 0.68
C VAL A 195 14.76 15.68 1.05
N LEU A 196 15.86 14.93 0.94
CA LEU A 196 17.21 15.44 1.23
C LEU A 196 17.60 16.60 0.30
N LEU A 197 17.27 16.52 -0.99
CA LEU A 197 17.48 17.62 -1.94
C LEU A 197 16.62 18.85 -1.60
N GLY A 198 15.38 18.65 -1.18
CA GLY A 198 14.52 19.74 -0.72
C GLY A 198 15.04 20.43 0.55
N ILE A 199 15.65 19.67 1.47
CA ILE A 199 16.33 20.20 2.66
C ILE A 199 17.59 20.97 2.26
N TYR A 200 18.37 20.43 1.32
CA TYR A 200 19.58 21.10 0.82
C TYR A 200 19.29 22.50 0.28
N GLY A 201 18.22 22.66 -0.51
CA GLY A 201 17.79 23.97 -1.01
C GLY A 201 17.38 24.99 0.07
N LYS A 202 17.29 24.59 1.34
CA LYS A 202 16.99 25.46 2.49
C LYS A 202 18.18 25.72 3.41
N LEU A 203 19.35 25.14 3.15
CA LEU A 203 20.54 25.38 3.96
C LEU A 203 21.06 26.83 3.76
N PRO A 204 21.66 27.46 4.78
CA PRO A 204 22.25 28.79 4.65
C PRO A 204 23.33 28.82 3.56
N LYS A 205 23.24 29.80 2.65
CA LYS A 205 24.18 29.94 1.52
C LYS A 205 25.63 30.18 1.97
N ASP A 206 25.82 30.70 3.18
CA ASP A 206 27.16 30.93 3.74
C ASP A 206 27.92 29.62 3.97
N TRP A 207 27.22 28.54 4.31
CA TRP A 207 27.82 27.20 4.44
C TRP A 207 28.23 26.63 3.08
N GLU A 208 27.42 26.88 2.06
CA GLU A 208 27.69 26.49 0.68
C GLU A 208 28.93 27.22 0.15
N ASN A 209 29.00 28.54 0.33
CA ASN A 209 30.10 29.37 -0.12
C ASN A 209 31.43 29.02 0.55
N GLN A 210 31.42 28.72 1.86
CA GLN A 210 32.60 28.28 2.59
C GLN A 210 33.09 26.89 2.14
N ALA A 211 32.15 25.96 1.88
CA ALA A 211 32.48 24.64 1.36
C ALA A 211 33.07 24.72 -0.07
N LEU A 212 32.49 25.55 -0.95
CA LEU A 212 32.99 25.76 -2.31
C LEU A 212 34.37 26.43 -2.34
N ALA A 213 34.61 27.41 -1.46
CA ALA A 213 35.91 28.10 -1.38
C ALA A 213 37.06 27.16 -0.98
N GLN A 214 36.79 26.19 -0.08
CA GLN A 214 37.76 25.17 0.32
C GLN A 214 37.90 24.04 -0.72
N ALA A 215 36.87 23.81 -1.53
CA ALA A 215 36.84 22.75 -2.54
C ALA A 215 37.35 23.18 -3.92
N ALA A 216 37.82 24.41 -4.12
CA ALA A 216 38.14 24.96 -5.45
C ALA A 216 39.19 24.15 -6.25
N HIS A 217 40.08 23.39 -5.59
CA HIS A 217 41.03 22.46 -6.24
C HIS A 217 40.53 21.01 -6.38
N TYR A 218 39.47 20.63 -5.67
CA TYR A 218 38.90 19.27 -5.61
C TYR A 218 37.38 19.27 -5.84
N ALA A 219 36.86 20.25 -6.58
CA ALA A 219 35.42 20.50 -6.69
C ALA A 219 34.65 19.29 -7.24
N LEU A 220 35.22 18.61 -8.25
CA LEU A 220 34.62 17.42 -8.84
C LEU A 220 34.58 16.21 -7.88
N PRO A 221 35.70 15.74 -7.29
CA PRO A 221 35.64 14.62 -6.34
C PRO A 221 34.85 14.95 -5.07
N PHE A 222 34.83 16.22 -4.63
CA PHE A 222 34.00 16.65 -3.52
C PHE A 222 32.50 16.56 -3.85
N LEU A 223 32.08 17.06 -5.02
CA LEU A 223 30.70 16.97 -5.48
C LEU A 223 30.25 15.52 -5.65
N VAL A 224 31.08 14.68 -6.28
CA VAL A 224 30.81 13.24 -6.43
C VAL A 224 30.71 12.57 -5.05
N GLY A 225 31.65 12.87 -4.14
CA GLY A 225 31.62 12.38 -2.77
C GLY A 225 30.36 12.77 -2.01
N ALA A 226 29.94 14.04 -2.11
CA ALA A 226 28.72 14.54 -1.51
C ALA A 226 27.47 13.82 -2.04
N ILE A 227 27.38 13.61 -3.36
CA ILE A 227 26.29 12.83 -3.98
C ILE A 227 26.27 11.41 -3.42
N ILE A 228 27.43 10.73 -3.35
CA ILE A 228 27.54 9.37 -2.82
C ILE A 228 27.09 9.32 -1.36
N VAL A 229 27.50 10.28 -0.54
CA VAL A 229 27.10 10.36 0.88
C VAL A 229 25.59 10.56 1.01
N VAL A 230 24.99 11.46 0.23
CA VAL A 230 23.53 11.67 0.22
C VAL A 230 22.79 10.40 -0.20
N LEU A 231 23.25 9.73 -1.26
CA LEU A 231 22.68 8.46 -1.72
C LEU A 231 22.83 7.35 -0.66
N LEU A 232 23.96 7.29 0.04
CA LEU A 232 24.20 6.32 1.10
C LEU A 232 23.28 6.57 2.30
N ILE A 233 23.14 7.83 2.75
CA ILE A 233 22.22 8.21 3.83
C ILE A 233 20.78 7.85 3.44
N ALA A 234 20.37 8.18 2.21
CA ALA A 234 19.05 7.82 1.71
C ALA A 234 18.85 6.30 1.64
N TRP A 235 19.88 5.55 1.25
CA TRP A 235 19.82 4.11 1.19
C TRP A 235 19.71 3.47 2.58
N VAL A 236 20.52 3.91 3.55
CA VAL A 236 20.46 3.45 4.93
C VAL A 236 19.12 3.83 5.57
N GLY A 237 18.62 5.04 5.34
CA GLY A 237 17.32 5.48 5.85
C GLY A 237 16.16 4.64 5.30
N ALA A 238 16.14 4.37 3.98
CA ALA A 238 15.15 3.50 3.36
C ALA A 238 15.24 2.05 3.87
N TYR A 239 16.46 1.53 4.06
CA TYR A 239 16.70 0.21 4.63
C TYR A 239 16.15 0.10 6.06
N LEU A 240 16.50 1.05 6.94
CA LEU A 240 16.01 1.10 8.32
C LEU A 240 14.48 1.24 8.38
N TRP A 241 13.90 2.05 7.49
CA TRP A 241 12.45 2.22 7.40
C TRP A 241 11.74 0.88 7.13
N VAL A 242 12.26 0.08 6.19
CA VAL A 242 11.69 -1.24 5.89
C VAL A 242 11.84 -2.20 7.07
N LEU A 243 12.98 -2.19 7.77
CA LEU A 243 13.17 -3.01 8.97
C LEU A 243 12.15 -2.66 10.06
N ILE A 244 11.94 -1.37 10.34
CA ILE A 244 10.97 -0.90 11.33
C ILE A 244 9.54 -1.30 10.93
N ARG A 245 9.19 -1.13 9.64
CA ARG A 245 7.83 -1.37 9.11
C ARG A 245 7.44 -2.85 9.07
N TYR A 246 8.39 -3.73 8.75
CA TYR A 246 8.17 -5.19 8.61
C TYR A 246 8.82 -6.01 9.73
N TYR A 247 9.19 -5.36 10.82
CA TYR A 247 9.70 -6.04 12.01
C TYR A 247 8.71 -7.10 12.50
N HIS A 248 9.23 -8.30 12.78
CA HIS A 248 8.45 -9.49 13.15
C HIS A 248 7.20 -9.73 12.27
N PHE A 249 7.34 -9.56 10.95
CA PHE A 249 6.25 -9.87 10.03
C PHE A 249 5.82 -11.34 10.14
N THR A 250 4.52 -11.56 10.37
CA THR A 250 3.89 -12.88 10.32
C THR A 250 2.63 -12.85 9.46
N LEU A 251 2.36 -13.95 8.77
CA LEU A 251 1.13 -14.23 8.05
C LEU A 251 0.54 -15.52 8.62
N THR A 252 -0.71 -15.49 9.05
CA THR A 252 -1.44 -16.65 9.57
C THR A 252 -2.78 -16.77 8.85
N LYS A 253 -3.24 -18.00 8.66
CA LYS A 253 -4.60 -18.28 8.18
C LYS A 253 -5.41 -18.91 9.30
N THR A 254 -6.55 -18.31 9.62
CA THR A 254 -7.49 -18.80 10.62
C THR A 254 -8.86 -18.96 9.96
N GLY A 255 -9.23 -20.20 9.65
CA GLY A 255 -10.42 -20.48 8.84
C GLY A 255 -10.30 -19.86 7.44
N ASP A 256 -11.25 -18.97 7.10
CA ASP A 256 -11.29 -18.26 5.82
C ASP A 256 -10.73 -16.82 5.90
N GLN A 257 -9.94 -16.52 6.93
CA GLN A 257 -9.35 -15.20 7.15
C GLN A 257 -7.82 -15.28 7.13
N LEU A 258 -7.21 -14.32 6.44
CA LEU A 258 -5.78 -14.05 6.49
C LEU A 258 -5.51 -12.94 7.49
N GLU A 259 -4.54 -13.16 8.36
CA GLU A 259 -4.07 -12.18 9.32
C GLU A 259 -2.59 -11.89 9.07
N THR A 260 -2.25 -10.61 8.91
CA THR A 260 -0.87 -10.16 8.85
C THR A 260 -0.56 -9.32 10.08
N VAL A 261 0.61 -9.53 10.70
CA VAL A 261 1.08 -8.75 11.84
C VAL A 261 2.46 -8.20 11.50
N LYS A 262 2.71 -6.90 11.71
CA LYS A 262 4.03 -6.28 11.47
C LYS A 262 4.26 -5.01 12.26
N GLY A 263 5.53 -4.65 12.45
CA GLY A 263 5.96 -3.32 12.89
C GLY A 263 6.60 -3.29 14.28
N LEU A 264 7.65 -2.47 14.42
CA LEU A 264 8.45 -2.37 15.65
C LEU A 264 7.77 -1.47 16.70
N PHE A 265 7.64 -0.16 16.40
CA PHE A 265 7.06 0.85 17.29
C PHE A 265 5.53 0.82 17.33
N GLN A 266 4.93 0.45 16.21
CA GLN A 266 3.49 0.30 16.07
C GLN A 266 3.23 -1.09 15.52
N ARG A 267 2.62 -1.95 16.35
CA ARG A 267 2.19 -3.28 15.91
C ARG A 267 0.91 -3.10 15.11
N ASN A 268 0.97 -3.40 13.82
CA ASN A 268 -0.15 -3.32 12.90
C ASN A 268 -0.60 -4.73 12.54
N THR A 269 -1.81 -5.09 12.97
CA THR A 269 -2.46 -6.36 12.63
C THR A 269 -3.59 -6.09 11.65
N VAL A 270 -3.61 -6.74 10.49
CA VAL A 270 -4.68 -6.60 9.50
C VAL A 270 -5.28 -7.97 9.25
N THR A 271 -6.58 -8.10 9.48
CA THR A 271 -7.36 -9.31 9.19
C THR A 271 -8.25 -9.06 7.97
N ALA A 272 -8.10 -9.88 6.93
CA ALA A 272 -8.85 -9.82 5.69
C ALA A 272 -9.40 -11.21 5.30
N PRO A 273 -10.70 -11.34 4.99
CA PRO A 273 -11.27 -12.58 4.46
C PRO A 273 -10.73 -12.95 3.06
N ILE A 274 -10.61 -14.26 2.77
CA ILE A 274 -10.06 -14.75 1.50
C ILE A 274 -11.04 -14.53 0.34
N ASP A 275 -12.34 -14.64 0.57
CA ASP A 275 -13.42 -14.37 -0.40
C ASP A 275 -13.39 -12.91 -0.91
N ARG A 276 -12.93 -11.97 -0.08
CA ARG A 276 -12.81 -10.54 -0.42
C ARG A 276 -11.58 -10.18 -1.24
N ILE A 277 -10.67 -11.12 -1.48
CA ILE A 277 -9.49 -10.91 -2.33
C ILE A 277 -9.91 -10.84 -3.80
N GLN A 278 -9.61 -9.69 -4.42
CA GLN A 278 -9.91 -9.38 -5.81
C GLN A 278 -8.86 -9.98 -6.75
N ALA A 279 -7.60 -9.81 -6.39
CA ALA A 279 -6.47 -10.33 -7.16
C ALA A 279 -5.24 -10.51 -6.27
N VAL A 280 -4.36 -11.43 -6.67
CA VAL A 280 -3.02 -11.60 -6.05
C VAL A 280 -2.00 -10.97 -6.98
N ARG A 281 -1.20 -10.04 -6.47
CA ARG A 281 -0.14 -9.33 -7.21
C ARG A 281 1.24 -9.79 -6.73
N PHE A 282 2.07 -10.15 -7.69
CA PHE A 282 3.48 -10.48 -7.54
C PHE A 282 4.32 -9.32 -8.09
N LYS A 283 5.00 -8.58 -7.21
CA LYS A 283 5.79 -7.39 -7.58
C LYS A 283 7.29 -7.69 -7.54
N GLN A 284 7.99 -7.33 -8.62
CA GLN A 284 9.42 -7.62 -8.78
C GLN A 284 10.15 -6.51 -9.55
N ASN A 285 10.82 -5.62 -8.83
CA ASN A 285 11.73 -4.63 -9.43
C ASN A 285 13.03 -5.28 -9.94
N ILE A 286 13.86 -4.53 -10.67
CA ILE A 286 15.07 -5.08 -11.31
C ILE A 286 16.04 -5.75 -10.33
N LEU A 287 16.22 -5.18 -9.13
CA LEU A 287 17.10 -5.75 -8.10
C LEU A 287 16.55 -7.10 -7.61
N ARG A 288 15.22 -7.18 -7.38
CA ARG A 288 14.54 -8.41 -7.00
C ARG A 288 14.51 -9.44 -8.13
N GLN A 289 14.52 -9.01 -9.39
CA GLN A 289 14.68 -9.92 -10.53
C GLN A 289 16.05 -10.57 -10.53
N TRP A 290 17.11 -9.78 -10.32
CA TRP A 290 18.49 -10.29 -10.25
C TRP A 290 18.71 -11.22 -9.05
N LEU A 291 18.06 -10.94 -7.91
CA LEU A 291 18.13 -11.80 -6.72
C LEU A 291 17.09 -12.93 -6.69
N HIS A 292 16.27 -13.08 -7.73
CA HIS A 292 15.17 -14.07 -7.80
C HIS A 292 14.18 -14.00 -6.61
N LEU A 293 13.92 -12.79 -6.12
CA LEU A 293 12.98 -12.51 -5.03
C LEU A 293 11.69 -11.92 -5.59
N GLN A 294 10.57 -12.11 -4.91
CA GLN A 294 9.29 -11.46 -5.24
C GLN A 294 8.57 -11.00 -3.98
N THR A 295 7.73 -9.98 -4.13
CA THR A 295 6.80 -9.54 -3.08
C THR A 295 5.39 -9.93 -3.47
N VAL A 296 4.67 -10.57 -2.55
CA VAL A 296 3.27 -10.96 -2.74
C VAL A 296 2.35 -9.98 -2.01
N GLN A 297 1.42 -9.43 -2.76
CA GLN A 297 0.39 -8.51 -2.31
C GLN A 297 -0.99 -9.03 -2.70
N VAL A 298 -2.03 -8.67 -1.96
CA VAL A 298 -3.42 -8.90 -2.37
C VAL A 298 -4.15 -7.59 -2.53
N LEU A 299 -4.89 -7.50 -3.63
CA LEU A 299 -5.83 -6.44 -3.89
C LEU A 299 -7.15 -6.79 -3.21
N LEU A 300 -7.64 -5.88 -2.39
CA LEU A 300 -8.89 -6.01 -1.66
C LEU A 300 -9.94 -5.07 -2.26
N ALA A 301 -11.21 -5.44 -2.12
CA ALA A 301 -12.34 -4.62 -2.57
C ALA A 301 -12.43 -3.29 -1.81
N SER A 302 -11.91 -3.23 -0.58
CA SER A 302 -11.74 -2.03 0.24
C SER A 302 -10.25 -1.71 0.43
N LYS A 303 -9.92 -0.42 0.63
CA LYS A 303 -8.54 0.02 0.85
C LYS A 303 -8.13 -0.34 2.27
N ALA A 304 -7.29 -1.37 2.44
CA ALA A 304 -6.60 -1.65 3.70
C ALA A 304 -6.06 -0.34 4.29
N ALA A 305 -6.57 0.05 5.46
CA ALA A 305 -6.54 1.35 6.12
C ALA A 305 -5.16 1.78 6.63
N THR A 306 -4.20 1.68 5.74
CA THR A 306 -2.86 2.24 5.88
C THR A 306 -2.96 3.72 5.48
N ASP A 307 -2.57 4.63 6.37
CA ASP A 307 -2.45 6.08 6.12
C ASP A 307 -1.38 6.42 5.05
N ASP A 308 -0.74 5.40 4.47
CA ASP A 308 0.19 5.49 3.34
C ASP A 308 -0.58 5.25 2.04
N ASP A 309 -0.50 6.19 1.11
CA ASP A 309 -1.33 6.26 -0.11
C ASP A 309 -1.18 5.11 -1.12
N ASP A 310 -0.27 4.15 -0.90
CA ASP A 310 -0.02 3.10 -1.91
C ASP A 310 0.59 1.81 -1.35
N HIS A 311 -0.07 1.13 -0.40
CA HIS A 311 0.35 -0.22 -0.03
C HIS A 311 -0.83 -1.16 0.22
N ASP A 312 -1.12 -1.97 -0.80
CA ASP A 312 -1.90 -3.21 -0.72
C ASP A 312 -1.48 -4.09 0.47
N LEU A 313 -2.35 -5.00 0.89
CA LEU A 313 -2.04 -5.95 1.94
C LEU A 313 -0.92 -6.89 1.47
N VAL A 314 0.29 -6.68 2.01
CA VAL A 314 1.46 -7.52 1.75
C VAL A 314 1.33 -8.83 2.54
N LEU A 315 1.31 -9.95 1.83
CA LEU A 315 1.28 -11.29 2.42
C LEU A 315 2.69 -11.87 2.60
N LEU A 316 3.58 -11.67 1.63
CA LEU A 316 4.95 -12.17 1.66
C LEU A 316 5.88 -11.03 1.20
N PRO A 317 6.53 -10.30 2.12
CA PRO A 317 7.35 -9.13 1.77
C PRO A 317 8.49 -9.47 0.83
N ALA A 318 9.24 -10.54 1.12
CA ALA A 318 10.22 -11.11 0.20
C ALA A 318 10.21 -12.63 0.33
N ILE A 319 10.06 -13.29 -0.81
CA ILE A 319 10.17 -14.74 -0.95
C ILE A 319 10.95 -15.09 -2.21
N ALA A 320 11.72 -16.18 -2.15
CA ALA A 320 12.41 -16.71 -3.32
C ALA A 320 11.40 -17.27 -4.33
N GLN A 321 11.66 -17.05 -5.61
CA GLN A 321 10.71 -17.34 -6.70
C GLN A 321 10.36 -18.83 -6.81
N ASP A 322 11.28 -19.72 -6.47
CA ASP A 322 11.13 -21.18 -6.44
C ASP A 322 10.16 -21.66 -5.33
N GLN A 323 10.19 -21.00 -4.16
CA GLN A 323 9.37 -21.36 -3.00
C GLN A 323 8.00 -20.65 -2.98
N LEU A 324 7.81 -19.64 -3.83
CA LEU A 324 6.68 -18.72 -3.78
C LEU A 324 5.31 -19.41 -3.82
N TYR A 325 5.05 -20.22 -4.85
CA TYR A 325 3.73 -20.81 -5.04
C TYR A 325 3.43 -21.91 -4.01
N ALA A 326 4.44 -22.71 -3.67
CA ALA A 326 4.34 -23.73 -2.61
C ALA A 326 4.02 -23.11 -1.24
N THR A 327 4.59 -21.92 -0.96
CA THR A 327 4.35 -21.21 0.31
C THR A 327 3.00 -20.50 0.31
N LEU A 328 2.55 -19.97 -0.82
CA LEU A 328 1.34 -19.15 -0.91
C LEU A 328 0.04 -19.98 -1.04
N HIS A 329 0.09 -21.11 -1.74
CA HIS A 329 -1.08 -21.96 -2.01
C HIS A 329 -1.86 -22.38 -0.74
N PRO A 330 -1.23 -22.74 0.39
CA PRO A 330 -1.94 -23.04 1.65
C PRO A 330 -2.77 -21.85 2.18
N PHE A 331 -2.30 -20.63 1.96
CA PHE A 331 -3.00 -19.40 2.36
C PHE A 331 -4.15 -19.09 1.42
N ILE A 332 -3.91 -19.13 0.10
CA ILE A 332 -4.87 -18.79 -0.95
C ILE A 332 -5.01 -19.98 -1.92
N PRO A 333 -6.00 -20.87 -1.71
CA PRO A 333 -6.08 -22.15 -2.43
C PRO A 333 -6.33 -22.03 -3.95
N TRP A 334 -6.91 -20.93 -4.41
CA TRP A 334 -7.18 -20.72 -5.83
C TRP A 334 -5.96 -20.20 -6.62
N VAL A 335 -4.86 -19.83 -5.93
CA VAL A 335 -3.59 -19.52 -6.60
C VAL A 335 -2.94 -20.84 -7.01
N PRO A 336 -2.33 -20.94 -8.20
CA PRO A 336 -1.69 -22.19 -8.64
C PRO A 336 -0.58 -22.64 -7.67
N ALA A 337 -0.41 -23.95 -7.50
CA ALA A 337 0.63 -24.53 -6.64
C ALA A 337 2.04 -24.43 -7.23
N THR A 338 2.15 -24.27 -8.54
CA THR A 338 3.42 -24.16 -9.29
C THR A 338 3.40 -22.97 -10.23
N ALA A 339 4.58 -22.48 -10.59
CA ALA A 339 4.74 -21.33 -11.48
C ALA A 339 4.28 -21.69 -12.91
N PRO A 340 3.22 -21.05 -13.44
CA PRO A 340 2.77 -21.32 -14.80
C PRO A 340 3.67 -20.60 -15.82
N GLN A 341 3.85 -21.21 -16.99
CA GLN A 341 4.51 -20.55 -18.11
C GLN A 341 3.54 -19.61 -18.83
N LEU A 342 3.87 -18.32 -18.93
CA LEU A 342 3.00 -17.27 -19.49
C LEU A 342 3.12 -17.17 -21.02
N THR A 343 2.63 -18.18 -21.73
CA THR A 343 2.83 -18.34 -23.19
C THR A 343 1.64 -17.93 -24.04
N ASP A 344 0.45 -17.77 -23.47
CA ASP A 344 -0.77 -17.62 -24.26
C ASP A 344 -0.95 -16.19 -24.76
N PHE A 345 -0.58 -15.20 -23.96
CA PHE A 345 -0.71 -13.78 -24.28
C PHE A 345 0.68 -13.15 -24.27
N VAL A 346 1.36 -13.09 -25.41
CA VAL A 346 2.74 -12.56 -25.48
C VAL A 346 2.82 -11.50 -26.56
N VAL A 347 3.62 -10.46 -26.31
CA VAL A 347 3.89 -9.44 -27.32
C VAL A 347 4.63 -10.09 -28.50
N PRO A 348 4.05 -10.10 -29.72
CA PRO A 348 4.67 -10.68 -30.89
C PRO A 348 6.04 -10.05 -31.14
N ARG A 349 7.02 -10.84 -31.61
CA ARG A 349 8.41 -10.37 -31.81
C ARG A 349 8.47 -9.09 -32.66
N GLN A 350 7.64 -9.03 -33.71
CA GLN A 350 7.52 -7.90 -34.63
C GLN A 350 6.94 -6.63 -33.96
N ALA A 351 6.13 -6.78 -32.91
CA ALA A 351 5.48 -5.68 -32.20
C ALA A 351 6.34 -5.10 -31.06
N ARG A 352 7.39 -5.81 -30.61
CA ARG A 352 8.25 -5.36 -29.50
C ARG A 352 8.90 -4.00 -29.75
N TRP A 353 9.22 -3.68 -31.00
CA TRP A 353 9.78 -2.38 -31.36
C TRP A 353 8.80 -1.23 -31.11
N LEU A 354 7.48 -1.45 -31.17
CA LEU A 354 6.48 -0.40 -30.89
C LEU A 354 6.57 0.09 -29.44
N LEU A 355 6.89 -0.80 -28.50
CA LEU A 355 7.12 -0.44 -27.10
C LEU A 355 8.39 0.39 -26.93
N ASN A 356 9.49 0.00 -27.61
CA ASN A 356 10.73 0.77 -27.63
C ASN A 356 10.53 2.17 -28.22
N ARG A 357 9.84 2.24 -29.36
CA ARG A 357 9.48 3.49 -30.03
C ARG A 357 8.69 4.40 -29.11
N ASN A 358 7.63 3.89 -28.48
CA ASN A 358 6.80 4.70 -27.59
C ASN A 358 7.58 5.22 -26.38
N ALA A 359 8.44 4.39 -25.78
CA ALA A 359 9.29 4.82 -24.68
C ALA A 359 10.25 5.95 -25.11
N LEU A 360 10.86 5.83 -26.29
CA LEU A 360 11.71 6.89 -26.86
C LEU A 360 10.93 8.18 -27.14
N LEU A 361 9.72 8.08 -27.72
CA LEU A 361 8.89 9.25 -28.04
C LEU A 361 8.50 10.05 -26.79
N VAL A 362 8.20 9.38 -25.68
CA VAL A 362 7.87 10.05 -24.39
C VAL A 362 9.03 10.92 -23.90
N VAL A 363 10.27 10.50 -24.15
CA VAL A 363 11.48 11.16 -23.63
C VAL A 363 12.11 12.12 -24.65
N ALA A 364 11.81 11.97 -25.95
CA ALA A 364 12.43 12.75 -27.02
C ALA A 364 12.25 14.27 -26.84
N LEU A 365 11.03 14.74 -26.59
CA LEU A 365 10.76 16.18 -26.44
C LEU A 365 11.43 16.78 -25.18
N PRO A 366 11.33 16.16 -23.98
CA PRO A 366 12.11 16.61 -22.82
C PRO A 366 13.61 16.70 -23.08
N VAL A 367 14.19 15.72 -23.76
CA VAL A 367 15.63 15.71 -24.11
C VAL A 367 15.98 16.84 -25.05
N ILE A 368 15.19 17.05 -26.11
CA ILE A 368 15.40 18.17 -27.05
C ILE A 368 15.34 19.51 -26.31
N LEU A 369 14.33 19.70 -25.45
CA LEU A 369 14.13 20.92 -24.69
C LEU A 369 15.29 21.18 -23.71
N LEU A 370 15.76 20.16 -23.00
CA LEU A 370 16.90 20.27 -22.08
C LEU A 370 18.19 20.60 -22.82
N CYS A 371 18.46 19.92 -23.94
CA CYS A 371 19.61 20.21 -24.81
C CYS A 371 19.57 21.64 -25.39
N TRP A 372 18.37 22.21 -25.58
CA TRP A 372 18.21 23.58 -26.09
C TRP A 372 18.35 24.64 -25.00
N LEU A 373 17.64 24.48 -23.87
CA LEU A 373 17.58 25.51 -22.83
C LEU A 373 18.83 25.57 -21.93
N TRP A 374 19.48 24.44 -21.64
CA TRP A 374 20.44 24.31 -20.53
C TRP A 374 21.85 23.93 -21.00
N GLN A 375 22.35 24.53 -22.07
CA GLN A 375 23.68 24.19 -22.61
C GLN A 375 24.83 24.58 -21.66
N PRO A 376 25.89 23.74 -21.51
CA PRO A 376 26.07 22.41 -22.10
C PRO A 376 25.44 21.26 -21.27
N TRP A 377 25.00 21.53 -20.05
CA TRP A 377 24.47 20.53 -19.09
C TRP A 377 23.27 19.74 -19.63
N GLY A 378 22.49 20.32 -20.54
CA GLY A 378 21.39 19.70 -21.24
C GLY A 378 21.77 18.43 -21.99
N TYR A 379 23.01 18.30 -22.46
CA TYR A 379 23.49 17.09 -23.16
C TYR A 379 23.52 15.85 -22.27
N LEU A 380 23.57 16.00 -20.94
CA LEU A 380 23.42 14.87 -20.02
C LEU A 380 22.05 14.20 -20.15
N SER A 381 21.03 14.91 -20.65
CA SER A 381 19.70 14.33 -20.89
C SER A 381 19.71 13.28 -22.02
N LEU A 382 20.73 13.25 -22.89
CA LEU A 382 20.87 12.24 -23.95
C LEU A 382 20.94 10.81 -23.39
N PHE A 383 21.43 10.62 -22.14
CA PHE A 383 21.42 9.33 -21.46
C PHE A 383 20.01 8.78 -21.21
N LEU A 384 18.97 9.62 -21.25
CA LEU A 384 17.59 9.17 -21.12
C LEU A 384 17.11 8.38 -22.35
N LEU A 385 17.70 8.59 -23.54
CA LEU A 385 17.34 7.86 -24.76
C LEU A 385 17.67 6.36 -24.68
N PRO A 386 18.92 5.91 -24.38
CA PRO A 386 19.19 4.50 -24.20
C PRO A 386 18.40 3.92 -23.02
N LEU A 387 18.22 4.67 -21.93
CA LEU A 387 17.41 4.23 -20.79
C LEU A 387 15.95 3.95 -21.21
N ALA A 388 15.35 4.85 -22.00
CA ALA A 388 14.01 4.68 -22.56
C ALA A 388 13.92 3.49 -23.52
N TYR A 389 14.93 3.30 -24.39
CA TYR A 389 14.99 2.14 -25.27
C TYR A 389 14.99 0.82 -24.48
N PHE A 390 15.85 0.71 -23.46
CA PHE A 390 15.89 -0.49 -22.64
C PHE A 390 14.64 -0.66 -21.78
N GLN A 391 14.01 0.42 -21.32
CA GLN A 391 12.72 0.38 -20.66
C GLN A 391 11.65 -0.22 -21.58
N GLY A 392 11.56 0.21 -22.85
CA GLY A 392 10.63 -0.39 -23.81
C GLY A 392 10.90 -1.88 -24.03
N ARG A 393 12.19 -2.27 -24.10
CA ARG A 393 12.60 -3.67 -24.25
C ARG A 393 12.25 -4.50 -23.02
N PHE A 394 12.38 -3.91 -21.84
CA PHE A 394 11.98 -4.50 -20.57
C PHE A 394 10.48 -4.74 -20.53
N VAL A 395 9.65 -3.75 -20.89
CA VAL A 395 8.19 -3.91 -20.98
C VAL A 395 7.82 -5.03 -21.96
N ALA A 396 8.44 -5.05 -23.13
CA ALA A 396 8.18 -6.05 -24.18
C ALA A 396 8.50 -7.50 -23.76
N ARG A 397 9.50 -7.70 -22.89
CA ARG A 397 9.88 -9.01 -22.36
C ARG A 397 9.03 -9.42 -21.15
N ASN A 398 8.52 -8.45 -20.41
CA ASN A 398 7.77 -8.68 -19.18
C ASN A 398 6.25 -8.51 -19.35
N THR A 399 5.76 -8.33 -20.57
CA THR A 399 4.32 -8.37 -20.86
C THR A 399 3.97 -9.78 -21.33
N GLY A 400 3.06 -10.43 -20.60
CA GLY A 400 2.76 -11.84 -20.75
C GLY A 400 1.41 -12.20 -20.13
N GLY A 401 0.91 -13.40 -20.40
CA GLY A 401 -0.25 -13.91 -19.67
C GLY A 401 -0.59 -15.33 -20.07
N ARG A 402 -1.47 -15.95 -19.28
CA ARG A 402 -1.99 -17.30 -19.50
C ARG A 402 -3.36 -17.47 -18.87
N ARG A 403 -4.23 -18.20 -19.55
CA ARG A 403 -5.46 -18.73 -18.95
C ARG A 403 -5.09 -20.01 -18.19
N LEU A 404 -5.30 -20.03 -16.87
CA LEU A 404 -4.93 -21.17 -16.03
C LEU A 404 -6.05 -22.21 -15.98
N SER A 405 -7.30 -21.74 -15.90
CA SER A 405 -8.50 -22.56 -15.90
C SER A 405 -9.68 -21.76 -16.46
N ASP A 406 -10.89 -22.32 -16.44
CA ASP A 406 -12.11 -21.62 -16.84
C ASP A 406 -12.47 -20.45 -15.91
N GLU A 407 -11.88 -20.38 -14.72
CA GLU A 407 -12.16 -19.32 -13.73
C GLU A 407 -10.96 -18.44 -13.42
N LEU A 408 -9.74 -18.78 -13.86
CA LEU A 408 -8.50 -18.10 -13.47
C LEU A 408 -7.68 -17.66 -14.67
N VAL A 409 -7.28 -16.38 -14.65
CA VAL A 409 -6.33 -15.79 -15.59
C VAL A 409 -5.12 -15.24 -14.85
N MET A 410 -3.94 -15.42 -15.44
CA MET A 410 -2.70 -14.81 -14.97
C MET A 410 -2.18 -13.81 -16.00
N LEU A 411 -1.93 -12.59 -15.57
CA LEU A 411 -1.56 -11.47 -16.42
C LEU A 411 -0.29 -10.82 -15.90
N GLN A 412 0.69 -10.62 -16.75
CA GLN A 412 1.97 -10.03 -16.41
C GLN A 412 2.19 -8.77 -17.23
N THR A 413 2.61 -7.70 -16.56
CA THR A 413 2.93 -6.42 -17.19
C THR A 413 4.24 -5.88 -16.63
N GLY A 414 4.98 -5.17 -17.49
CA GLY A 414 6.19 -4.47 -17.10
C GLY A 414 5.95 -2.97 -17.13
N HIS A 415 6.35 -2.25 -16.09
CA HIS A 415 6.32 -0.79 -16.04
C HIS A 415 7.47 -0.26 -15.17
N VAL A 416 8.17 0.79 -15.61
CA VAL A 416 9.32 1.45 -14.93
C VAL A 416 10.21 0.42 -14.21
N TRP A 417 10.87 -0.45 -14.98
CA TRP A 417 11.80 -1.48 -14.49
C TRP A 417 11.24 -2.43 -13.41
N THR A 418 9.92 -2.52 -13.30
CA THR A 418 9.19 -3.38 -12.38
C THR A 418 8.29 -4.32 -13.17
N ARG A 419 8.38 -5.61 -12.83
CA ARG A 419 7.49 -6.65 -13.34
C ARG A 419 6.41 -6.89 -12.31
N GLU A 420 5.16 -6.81 -12.74
CA GLU A 420 4.01 -7.14 -11.92
C GLU A 420 3.24 -8.28 -12.58
N THR A 421 2.90 -9.30 -11.80
CA THR A 421 2.06 -10.41 -12.26
C THR A 421 0.83 -10.50 -11.39
N PHE A 422 -0.34 -10.64 -12.00
CA PHE A 422 -1.63 -10.66 -11.36
C PHE A 422 -2.28 -12.01 -11.61
N VAL A 423 -2.77 -12.66 -10.55
CA VAL A 423 -3.68 -13.81 -10.65
C VAL A 423 -5.07 -13.30 -10.29
N VAL A 424 -6.00 -13.43 -11.23
CA VAL A 424 -7.33 -12.86 -11.15
C VAL A 424 -8.36 -13.95 -11.44
N ARG A 425 -9.38 -14.03 -10.59
CA ARG A 425 -10.55 -14.87 -10.85
C ARG A 425 -11.51 -14.15 -11.78
N ARG A 426 -12.15 -14.86 -12.71
CA ARG A 426 -13.08 -14.31 -13.70
C ARG A 426 -14.17 -13.44 -13.06
N GLN A 427 -14.76 -13.92 -11.96
CA GLN A 427 -15.82 -13.23 -11.22
C GLN A 427 -15.37 -11.90 -10.58
N GLN A 428 -14.06 -11.69 -10.39
CA GLN A 428 -13.51 -10.46 -9.81
C GLN A 428 -13.10 -9.44 -10.89
N ILE A 429 -13.20 -9.80 -12.18
CA ILE A 429 -12.99 -8.87 -13.30
C ILE A 429 -14.22 -7.98 -13.41
N GLN A 430 -14.06 -6.69 -13.10
CA GLN A 430 -15.14 -5.70 -13.18
C GLN A 430 -15.45 -5.30 -14.60
N SER A 431 -14.41 -5.18 -15.44
CA SER A 431 -14.57 -4.93 -16.86
C SER A 431 -13.33 -5.37 -17.62
N LEU A 432 -13.53 -5.76 -18.88
CA LEU A 432 -12.47 -6.08 -19.82
C LEU A 432 -12.60 -5.17 -21.04
N GLU A 433 -11.59 -4.34 -21.29
CA GLU A 433 -11.56 -3.40 -22.41
C GLU A 433 -10.58 -3.89 -23.47
N VAL A 434 -11.02 -3.89 -24.73
CA VAL A 434 -10.18 -4.23 -25.88
C VAL A 434 -10.12 -3.02 -26.81
N ASN A 435 -8.91 -2.46 -26.95
CA ASN A 435 -8.69 -1.25 -27.72
C ASN A 435 -7.82 -1.51 -28.96
N PHE A 436 -8.21 -0.93 -30.09
CA PHE A 436 -7.48 -1.00 -31.35
C PHE A 436 -7.26 0.41 -31.90
N SER A 437 -6.02 0.75 -32.27
CA SER A 437 -5.80 1.94 -33.10
C SER A 437 -5.90 1.61 -34.58
N VAL A 438 -6.10 2.64 -35.41
CA VAL A 438 -6.12 2.53 -36.87
C VAL A 438 -4.87 1.81 -37.41
N TRP A 439 -3.71 2.02 -36.78
CA TRP A 439 -2.44 1.40 -37.18
C TRP A 439 -2.23 -0.03 -36.66
N MET A 440 -2.99 -0.45 -35.64
CA MET A 440 -2.89 -1.80 -35.07
C MET A 440 -3.75 -2.81 -35.83
N ARG A 441 -4.88 -2.39 -36.39
CA ARG A 441 -5.79 -3.23 -37.18
C ARG A 441 -5.08 -4.04 -38.28
N PRO A 442 -4.31 -3.44 -39.21
CA PRO A 442 -3.63 -4.21 -40.27
C PRO A 442 -2.51 -5.12 -39.75
N LYS A 443 -2.04 -4.90 -38.51
CA LYS A 443 -1.01 -5.74 -37.87
C LYS A 443 -1.59 -6.83 -36.98
N HIS A 444 -2.93 -6.94 -36.92
CA HIS A 444 -3.66 -7.83 -36.01
C HIS A 444 -3.19 -7.69 -34.55
N LEU A 445 -2.98 -6.45 -34.11
CA LEU A 445 -2.58 -6.13 -32.73
C LEU A 445 -3.73 -5.50 -31.96
N ALA A 446 -3.76 -5.71 -30.64
CA ALA A 446 -4.73 -5.13 -29.72
C ALA A 446 -4.08 -4.65 -28.43
N HIS A 447 -4.79 -3.81 -27.69
CA HIS A 447 -4.52 -3.53 -26.28
C HIS A 447 -5.63 -4.17 -25.45
N LEU A 448 -5.23 -4.84 -24.38
CA LEU A 448 -6.12 -5.46 -23.43
C LEU A 448 -5.96 -4.75 -22.08
N THR A 449 -7.06 -4.32 -21.51
CA THR A 449 -7.09 -3.79 -20.14
C THR A 449 -8.08 -4.59 -19.33
N VAL A 450 -7.59 -5.24 -18.27
CA VAL A 450 -8.42 -5.96 -17.30
C VAL A 450 -8.53 -5.12 -16.05
N ASN A 451 -9.74 -4.66 -15.73
CA ASN A 451 -9.99 -3.84 -14.56
C ASN A 451 -10.50 -4.72 -13.42
N VAL A 452 -9.82 -4.65 -12.27
CA VAL A 452 -10.26 -5.27 -11.01
C VAL A 452 -10.47 -4.21 -9.95
N ARG A 453 -11.36 -4.48 -8.98
CA ARG A 453 -11.62 -3.54 -7.89
C ARG A 453 -10.38 -3.38 -7.02
N HIS A 454 -10.04 -2.15 -6.64
CA HIS A 454 -8.96 -1.87 -5.70
C HIS A 454 -9.32 -0.70 -4.77
N GLY A 455 -9.99 -1.02 -3.66
CA GLY A 455 -10.59 0.01 -2.80
C GLY A 455 -11.58 0.88 -3.59
N ASN A 456 -11.35 2.20 -3.60
CA ASN A 456 -12.15 3.18 -4.33
C ASN A 456 -11.64 3.46 -5.76
N ARG A 457 -10.55 2.81 -6.17
CA ARG A 457 -9.97 2.97 -7.51
C ARG A 457 -10.11 1.66 -8.28
N LYS A 458 -10.01 1.75 -9.61
CA LYS A 458 -9.80 0.57 -10.45
C LYS A 458 -8.31 0.27 -10.54
N GLN A 459 -7.95 -1.01 -10.40
CA GLN A 459 -6.64 -1.48 -10.84
C GLN A 459 -6.76 -1.89 -12.31
N ALA A 460 -6.18 -1.09 -13.19
CA ALA A 460 -6.09 -1.40 -14.62
C ALA A 460 -4.83 -2.25 -14.88
N ILE A 461 -5.01 -3.50 -15.29
CA ILE A 461 -3.94 -4.38 -15.72
C ILE A 461 -3.84 -4.26 -17.24
N GLU A 462 -2.93 -3.41 -17.71
CA GLU A 462 -2.74 -3.11 -19.13
C GLU A 462 -1.70 -4.02 -19.79
N LEU A 463 -2.11 -4.70 -20.85
CA LEU A 463 -1.24 -5.46 -21.75
C LEU A 463 -1.33 -4.85 -23.14
N ARG A 464 -0.22 -4.30 -23.62
CA ARG A 464 -0.14 -3.56 -24.88
C ARG A 464 0.47 -4.41 -25.99
N TYR A 465 -0.02 -4.21 -27.21
CA TYR A 465 0.45 -4.83 -28.44
C TYR A 465 0.40 -6.36 -28.44
N LEU A 466 -0.67 -6.94 -27.89
CA LEU A 466 -0.94 -8.37 -27.96
C LEU A 466 -1.53 -8.76 -29.32
N SER A 467 -1.52 -10.06 -29.66
CA SER A 467 -2.24 -10.56 -30.84
C SER A 467 -3.75 -10.39 -30.66
N ALA A 468 -4.42 -9.81 -31.66
CA ALA A 468 -5.86 -9.62 -31.65
C ALA A 468 -6.63 -10.94 -31.47
N LYS A 469 -6.16 -12.03 -32.10
CA LYS A 469 -6.75 -13.37 -31.95
C LYS A 469 -6.73 -13.85 -30.50
N GLN A 470 -5.60 -13.66 -29.81
CA GLN A 470 -5.45 -14.08 -28.42
C GLN A 470 -6.31 -13.22 -27.48
N VAL A 471 -6.37 -11.91 -27.73
CA VAL A 471 -7.20 -10.99 -26.95
C VAL A 471 -8.68 -11.29 -27.13
N HIS A 472 -9.14 -11.61 -28.35
CA HIS A 472 -10.52 -12.04 -28.58
C HIS A 472 -10.84 -13.35 -27.88
N ALA A 473 -9.95 -14.35 -27.90
CA ALA A 473 -10.17 -15.59 -27.15
C ALA A 473 -10.36 -15.35 -25.64
N LEU A 474 -9.64 -14.37 -25.06
CA LEU A 474 -9.84 -13.98 -23.66
C LEU A 474 -11.13 -13.19 -23.45
N TYR A 475 -11.51 -12.33 -24.41
CA TYR A 475 -12.78 -11.60 -24.38
C TYR A 475 -13.96 -12.58 -24.38
N ASP A 476 -13.95 -13.55 -25.29
CA ASP A 476 -14.99 -14.59 -25.40
C ASP A 476 -15.08 -15.42 -24.12
N TRP A 477 -13.93 -15.76 -23.51
CA TRP A 477 -13.87 -16.43 -22.22
C TRP A 477 -14.47 -15.59 -21.08
N TYR A 478 -14.33 -14.27 -21.13
CA TYR A 478 -14.91 -13.39 -20.12
C TYR A 478 -16.44 -13.28 -20.27
N THR A 479 -16.95 -13.25 -21.50
CA THR A 479 -18.39 -13.08 -21.80
C THR A 479 -19.22 -14.36 -21.71
N ASN A 480 -18.63 -15.53 -21.99
CA ASN A 480 -19.29 -16.85 -21.93
C ASN A 480 -19.13 -17.47 -20.56
#